data_AF-A0A1I6F4P1-F1
#
_entry.id   AF-A0A1I6F4P1-F1
#
_cell.length_a   1.000
_cell.length_b   1.000
_cell.length_c   1.000
_cell.angle_alpha   90.00
_cell.angle_beta   90.00
_cell.angle_gamma   90.00
#
_symmetry.space_group_name_H-M   'P 1'
#
loop_
_entity.id
_entity.type
_entity.pdbx_description
1 polymer ?
#
loop_
_entity_poly.entity_id
_entity_poly.type
_entity_poly.pdbx_seq_one_letter_code
_entity_poly.pdbx_strand_id
1 'polypeptide(L)'
;MQFLASTFNGVLAAHQIPPGGASPPSRHNPHDAIHAAAFLLCDNGVCRGDLRAAIFSYNHANWYVDMLLEQAAKYTEAATTGTGDCHAVRAPNTITLAAISYACRQLGLPYVWGGNGPDAGHAGFDCSGLTKAAYATAGVTLLRTAQQQFDTGPQVAEGQPLLPGDLVFYGRSAISATTATTTPVRHVQRTSQQL
;
A
#
# COMPACT_ATOMS: atom_id res chain seq x y z
N MET A 1 2.94 8.83 4.76
CA MET A 1 2.13 9.45 5.85
C MET A 1 2.92 10.62 6.40
N GLN A 2 2.29 11.77 6.62
CA GLN A 2 2.97 12.87 7.30
C GLN A 2 2.53 12.86 8.77
N PHE A 3 3.44 12.47 9.65
CA PHE A 3 3.27 12.64 11.10
C PHE A 3 2.98 14.11 11.41
N LEU A 4 1.96 14.40 12.22
CA LEU A 4 1.81 15.73 12.80
C LEU A 4 3.02 16.00 13.69
N ALA A 5 3.54 17.23 13.64
CA ALA A 5 4.77 17.59 14.37
C ALA A 5 4.61 17.39 15.88
N SER A 6 3.44 17.70 16.44
CA SER A 6 3.13 17.48 17.86
C SER A 6 3.18 16.01 18.25
N THR A 7 2.55 15.13 17.47
CA THR A 7 2.56 13.68 17.70
C THR A 7 3.98 13.12 17.65
N PHE A 8 4.77 13.52 16.64
CA PHE A 8 6.16 13.07 16.51
C PHE A 8 7.02 13.52 17.69
N ASN A 9 6.90 14.79 18.11
CA ASN A 9 7.63 15.31 19.27
C ASN A 9 7.23 14.60 20.57
N GLY A 10 5.94 14.24 20.74
CA GLY A 10 5.48 13.45 21.87
C GLY A 10 6.15 12.08 21.95
N VAL A 11 6.30 11.40 20.80
CA VAL A 11 7.04 10.13 20.73
C VAL A 11 8.51 10.32 21.08
N LEU A 12 9.17 11.35 20.54
CA LEU A 12 10.59 11.63 20.85
C LEU A 12 10.84 12.00 22.32
N ALA A 13 9.83 12.51 23.03
CA ALA A 13 9.94 12.78 24.47
C ALA A 13 9.90 11.51 25.32
N ALA A 14 9.27 10.44 24.83
CA ALA A 14 9.09 9.18 25.55
C ALA A 14 10.04 8.06 25.07
N HIS A 15 10.52 8.14 23.83
CA HIS A 15 11.29 7.08 23.18
C HIS A 15 12.53 7.61 22.47
N GLN A 16 13.58 6.79 22.48
CA GLN A 16 14.76 7.02 21.66
C GLN A 16 14.61 6.29 20.32
N ILE A 17 14.72 7.03 19.21
CA ILE A 17 14.73 6.44 17.87
C ILE A 17 16.03 5.64 17.67
N PRO A 18 15.96 4.39 17.19
CA PRO A 18 17.15 3.62 16.88
C PRO A 18 18.11 4.36 15.94
N PRO A 19 19.43 4.09 16.01
CA PRO A 19 20.40 4.65 15.07
C PRO A 19 20.07 4.26 13.61
N GLY A 20 20.43 5.12 12.65
CA GLY A 20 20.20 4.88 11.22
C GLY A 20 19.31 5.92 10.53
N GLY A 21 18.76 6.86 11.30
CA GLY A 21 17.93 7.96 10.79
C GLY A 21 18.64 9.31 10.71
N ALA A 22 17.85 10.40 10.72
CA ALA A 22 18.41 11.75 10.66
C ALA A 22 18.97 12.20 12.02
N SER A 23 19.86 13.20 11.98
CA SER A 23 20.39 13.84 13.18
C SER A 23 20.24 15.37 13.06
N PRO A 24 19.32 16.01 13.81
CA PRO A 24 18.36 15.41 14.75
C PRO A 24 17.27 14.58 14.04
N PRO A 25 16.57 13.66 14.76
CA PRO A 25 15.48 12.87 14.18
C PRO A 25 14.42 13.74 13.51
N SER A 26 13.91 13.30 12.35
CA SER A 26 12.99 14.09 11.53
C SER A 26 11.78 13.29 11.08
N ARG A 27 10.58 13.85 11.25
CA ARG A 27 9.32 13.25 10.76
C ARG A 27 9.26 13.04 9.24
N HIS A 28 10.19 13.66 8.50
CA HIS A 28 10.31 13.54 7.05
C HIS A 28 11.35 12.49 6.64
N ASN A 29 12.19 12.04 7.56
CA ASN A 29 13.09 10.93 7.32
C ASN A 29 12.29 9.62 7.48
N PRO A 30 12.27 8.72 6.48
CA PRO A 30 11.50 7.48 6.54
C PRO A 30 11.87 6.59 7.73
N HIS A 31 13.17 6.46 8.03
CA HIS A 31 13.64 5.63 9.14
C HIS A 31 13.09 6.13 10.48
N ASP A 32 13.20 7.44 10.74
CA ASP A 32 12.70 8.04 11.99
C ASP A 32 11.17 7.96 12.08
N ALA A 33 10.48 8.24 10.98
CA ALA A 33 9.03 8.20 10.94
C ALA A 33 8.46 6.78 11.15
N ILE A 34 9.11 5.76 10.60
CA ILE A 34 8.70 4.35 10.77
C ILE A 34 8.84 3.94 12.24
N HIS A 35 9.99 4.21 12.86
CA HIS A 35 10.21 3.86 14.26
C HIS A 35 9.28 4.65 15.20
N ALA A 36 9.11 5.95 14.95
CA ALA A 36 8.18 6.75 15.73
C ALA A 36 6.73 6.24 15.61
N ALA A 37 6.33 5.78 14.43
CA ALA A 37 5.02 5.16 14.24
C ALA A 37 4.86 3.85 14.98
N ALA A 38 5.88 2.99 14.97
CA ALA A 38 5.87 1.74 15.71
C ALA A 38 5.71 1.98 17.22
N PHE A 39 6.47 2.93 17.79
CA PHE A 39 6.34 3.31 19.21
C PHE A 39 4.95 3.85 19.52
N LEU A 40 4.45 4.81 18.72
CA LEU A 40 3.11 5.37 18.90
C LEU A 40 2.04 4.28 18.92
N LEU A 41 2.06 3.36 17.96
CA LEU A 41 1.08 2.28 17.86
C LEU A 41 1.19 1.30 19.03
N CYS A 42 2.41 0.99 19.46
CA CYS A 42 2.63 0.08 20.59
C CYS A 42 2.17 0.65 21.93
N ASP A 43 2.51 1.92 22.22
CA ASP A 43 2.06 2.61 23.43
C ASP A 43 0.53 2.62 23.52
N ASN A 44 -0.14 2.80 22.38
CA ASN A 44 -1.58 2.97 22.31
C ASN A 44 -2.37 1.67 22.08
N GLY A 45 -1.74 0.50 22.10
CA GLY A 45 -2.47 -0.77 22.23
C GLY A 45 -1.95 -1.94 21.40
N VAL A 46 -1.25 -1.71 20.29
CA VAL A 46 -0.84 -2.81 19.38
C VAL A 46 0.01 -3.86 20.11
N CYS A 47 0.97 -3.43 20.92
CA CYS A 47 1.83 -4.32 21.71
C CYS A 47 1.05 -5.12 22.78
N ARG A 48 -0.17 -4.71 23.12
CA ARG A 48 -1.10 -5.40 24.05
C ARG A 48 -2.21 -6.18 23.31
N GLY A 49 -2.17 -6.24 21.98
CA GLY A 49 -3.19 -6.86 21.15
C GLY A 49 -4.43 -6.01 20.89
N ASP A 50 -4.44 -4.73 21.29
CA ASP A 50 -5.55 -3.80 21.09
C ASP A 50 -5.28 -2.87 19.90
N LEU A 51 -5.50 -3.40 18.69
CA LEU A 51 -5.33 -2.62 17.46
C LEU A 51 -6.36 -1.48 17.37
N ARG A 52 -7.55 -1.66 17.93
CA ARG A 52 -8.62 -0.65 17.89
C ARG A 52 -8.20 0.61 18.64
N ALA A 53 -7.70 0.46 19.87
CA ALA A 53 -7.23 1.58 20.68
C ALA A 53 -6.10 2.35 19.99
N ALA A 54 -5.18 1.66 19.35
CA ALA A 54 -4.05 2.28 18.65
C ALA A 54 -4.45 3.06 17.39
N ILE A 55 -5.45 2.57 16.63
CA ILE A 55 -5.98 3.33 15.49
C ILE A 55 -6.79 4.54 16.00
N PHE A 56 -7.57 4.35 17.06
CA PHE A 56 -8.38 5.42 17.65
C PHE A 56 -7.52 6.55 18.22
N SER A 57 -6.37 6.24 18.83
CA SER A 57 -5.44 7.25 19.35
C SER A 57 -4.82 8.11 18.24
N TYR A 58 -4.75 7.58 17.02
CA TYR A 58 -4.29 8.35 15.86
C TYR A 58 -5.43 9.18 15.24
N ASN A 59 -6.62 8.58 15.13
CA ASN A 59 -7.82 9.24 14.65
C ASN A 59 -9.00 8.86 15.54
N HIS A 60 -9.44 9.82 16.36
CA HIS A 60 -10.48 9.66 17.39
C HIS A 60 -11.91 9.56 16.84
N ALA A 61 -12.08 8.97 15.66
CA ALA A 61 -13.37 8.74 15.02
C ALA A 61 -13.66 7.23 14.98
N ASN A 62 -14.65 6.78 15.77
CA ASN A 62 -15.04 5.36 15.77
C ASN A 62 -15.38 4.85 14.38
N TRP A 63 -16.14 5.63 13.59
CA TRP A 63 -16.47 5.27 12.20
C TRP A 63 -15.22 5.04 11.33
N TYR A 64 -14.15 5.79 11.57
CA TYR A 64 -12.90 5.66 10.83
C TYR A 64 -12.15 4.40 11.23
N VAL A 65 -12.13 4.12 12.53
CA VAL A 65 -11.53 2.90 13.09
C VAL A 65 -12.28 1.66 12.58
N ASP A 66 -13.61 1.67 12.62
CA ASP A 66 -14.46 0.58 12.13
C ASP A 66 -14.20 0.33 10.64
N MET A 67 -14.28 1.38 9.82
CA MET A 67 -13.97 1.31 8.39
C MET A 67 -12.58 0.73 8.11
N LEU A 68 -11.55 1.16 8.86
CA LEU A 68 -10.19 0.64 8.68
C LEU A 68 -10.05 -0.82 9.08
N LEU A 69 -10.64 -1.22 10.21
CA LEU A 69 -10.56 -2.60 10.70
C LEU A 69 -11.33 -3.55 9.78
N GLU A 70 -12.51 -3.16 9.31
CA GLU A 70 -13.26 -3.91 8.29
C GLU A 70 -12.44 -4.05 7.00
N GLN A 71 -11.79 -2.97 6.58
CA GLN A 71 -10.95 -2.98 5.39
C GLN A 71 -9.71 -3.88 5.56
N ALA A 72 -9.07 -3.87 6.74
CA ALA A 72 -7.94 -4.74 7.06
C ALA A 72 -8.34 -6.22 7.10
N ALA A 73 -9.52 -6.53 7.65
CA ALA A 73 -10.07 -7.88 7.65
C ALA A 73 -10.25 -8.41 6.22
N LYS A 74 -10.81 -7.61 5.30
CA LYS A 74 -10.96 -7.99 3.88
C LYS A 74 -9.64 -8.37 3.21
N TYR A 75 -8.55 -7.66 3.52
CA TYR A 75 -7.23 -8.01 2.97
C TYR A 75 -6.61 -9.24 3.65
N THR A 76 -6.91 -9.44 4.93
CA THR A 76 -6.39 -10.60 5.70
C THR A 76 -7.09 -11.88 5.27
N GLU A 77 -8.41 -11.86 5.06
CA GLU A 77 -9.17 -12.99 4.51
C GLU A 77 -8.73 -13.34 3.08
N ALA A 78 -8.38 -12.33 2.27
CA ALA A 78 -7.77 -12.50 0.95
C ALA A 78 -6.37 -13.12 0.99
N ALA A 79 -5.64 -12.99 2.10
CA ALA A 79 -4.26 -13.42 2.26
C ALA A 79 -4.11 -14.93 2.57
N THR A 80 -4.89 -15.80 1.93
CA THR A 80 -4.75 -17.27 2.10
C THR A 80 -3.46 -17.82 1.51
N THR A 81 -2.85 -17.11 0.55
CA THR A 81 -1.66 -17.56 -0.20
C THR A 81 -0.53 -16.53 -0.27
N GLY A 82 -0.65 -15.36 0.36
CA GLY A 82 0.39 -14.33 0.34
C GLY A 82 0.53 -13.63 1.69
N THR A 83 1.76 -13.49 2.19
CA THR A 83 2.05 -12.87 3.51
C THR A 83 2.36 -11.38 3.42
N GLY A 84 2.45 -10.82 2.20
CA GLY A 84 2.98 -9.47 1.98
C GLY A 84 4.49 -9.33 2.25
N ASP A 85 5.17 -10.43 2.58
CA ASP A 85 6.60 -10.46 2.87
C ASP A 85 7.41 -10.63 1.58
N CYS A 86 8.22 -9.62 1.26
CA CYS A 86 9.11 -9.64 0.11
C CYS A 86 10.32 -10.57 0.27
N HIS A 87 10.60 -11.08 1.48
CA HIS A 87 11.63 -12.10 1.71
C HIS A 87 11.12 -13.53 1.51
N ALA A 88 9.80 -13.73 1.48
CA ALA A 88 9.16 -15.03 1.35
C ALA A 88 7.89 -14.93 0.49
N VAL A 89 8.03 -14.42 -0.74
CA VAL A 89 6.89 -14.21 -1.65
C VAL A 89 6.18 -15.54 -1.94
N ARG A 90 4.87 -15.57 -1.66
CA ARG A 90 3.97 -16.66 -2.00
C ARG A 90 2.81 -16.11 -2.83
N ALA A 91 2.41 -16.88 -3.85
CA ALA A 91 1.39 -16.48 -4.80
C ALA A 91 0.67 -17.71 -5.38
N PRO A 92 -0.60 -17.58 -5.80
CA PRO A 92 -1.40 -18.70 -6.29
C PRO A 92 -0.99 -19.23 -7.67
N ASN A 93 -0.18 -18.49 -8.44
CA ASN A 93 0.30 -18.90 -9.76
C ASN A 93 1.65 -18.23 -10.09
N THR A 94 2.30 -18.71 -11.15
CA THR A 94 3.64 -18.27 -11.57
C THR A 94 3.69 -16.82 -12.08
N ILE A 95 2.61 -16.32 -12.69
CA ILE A 95 2.51 -14.95 -13.21
C ILE A 95 2.53 -13.97 -12.04
N THR A 96 1.64 -14.19 -11.07
CA THR A 96 1.57 -13.40 -9.84
C THR A 96 2.88 -13.49 -9.06
N LEU A 97 3.48 -14.68 -8.95
CA LEU A 97 4.76 -14.87 -8.27
C LEU A 97 5.87 -14.04 -8.91
N ALA A 98 5.99 -14.07 -10.24
CA ALA A 98 6.99 -13.31 -10.98
C ALA A 98 6.79 -11.81 -10.83
N ALA A 99 5.55 -11.31 -10.98
CA ALA A 99 5.23 -9.89 -10.84
C ALA A 99 5.53 -9.36 -9.44
N ILE A 100 5.05 -10.04 -8.38
CA ILE A 100 5.30 -9.62 -7.00
C ILE A 100 6.80 -9.70 -6.67
N SER A 101 7.48 -10.78 -7.08
CA SER A 101 8.92 -10.94 -6.86
C SER A 101 9.73 -9.85 -7.56
N TYR A 102 9.34 -9.44 -8.77
CA TYR A 102 9.97 -8.31 -9.45
C TYR A 102 9.77 -7.02 -8.66
N ALA A 103 8.54 -6.71 -8.26
CA ALA A 103 8.22 -5.49 -7.52
C ALA A 103 8.97 -5.43 -6.17
N CYS A 104 9.07 -6.56 -5.47
CA CYS A 104 9.83 -6.67 -4.22
C CYS A 104 11.33 -6.32 -4.38
N ARG A 105 11.94 -6.65 -5.53
CA ARG A 105 13.33 -6.26 -5.81
C ARG A 105 13.51 -4.77 -6.08
N GLN A 106 12.42 -4.04 -6.34
CA GLN A 106 12.46 -2.59 -6.59
C GLN A 106 12.30 -1.77 -5.30
N LEU A 107 12.13 -2.41 -4.14
CA LEU A 107 12.03 -1.73 -2.85
C LEU A 107 13.27 -0.85 -2.61
N GLY A 108 13.03 0.39 -2.21
CA GLY A 108 14.07 1.40 -1.99
C GLY A 108 14.34 2.32 -3.20
N LEU A 109 13.87 1.97 -4.40
CA LEU A 109 13.95 2.89 -5.54
C LEU A 109 13.02 4.10 -5.36
N PRO A 110 13.43 5.30 -5.80
CA PRO A 110 12.62 6.51 -5.69
C PRO A 110 11.36 6.43 -6.57
N TYR A 111 10.32 7.13 -6.15
CA TYR A 111 9.20 7.45 -7.04
C TYR A 111 9.65 8.51 -8.06
N VAL A 112 9.51 8.22 -9.35
CA VAL A 112 9.87 9.12 -10.44
C VAL A 112 8.64 9.34 -11.31
N TRP A 113 8.13 10.57 -11.36
CA TRP A 113 6.99 10.90 -12.23
C TRP A 113 7.30 10.61 -13.70
N GLY A 114 6.51 9.75 -14.35
CA GLY A 114 6.79 9.28 -15.71
C GLY A 114 7.81 8.14 -15.79
N GLY A 115 8.38 7.71 -14.67
CA GLY A 115 9.43 6.71 -14.59
C GLY A 115 8.96 5.29 -14.94
N ASN A 116 9.75 4.61 -15.78
CA ASN A 116 9.58 3.21 -16.18
C ASN A 116 10.64 2.27 -15.58
N GLY A 117 11.45 2.76 -14.65
CA GLY A 117 12.49 1.99 -13.98
C GLY A 117 13.91 2.10 -14.55
N PRO A 118 14.89 1.49 -13.86
CA PRO A 118 16.30 1.50 -14.23
C PRO A 118 16.59 0.94 -15.62
N ASP A 119 15.92 -0.14 -16.03
CA ASP A 119 16.10 -0.75 -17.36
C ASP A 119 15.69 0.20 -18.49
N ALA A 120 14.85 1.19 -18.19
CA ALA A 120 14.44 2.26 -19.09
C ALA A 120 15.21 3.58 -18.87
N GLY A 121 16.33 3.55 -18.12
CA GLY A 121 17.18 4.69 -17.85
C GLY A 121 16.69 5.65 -16.76
N HIS A 122 15.67 5.27 -15.97
CA HIS A 122 15.15 6.10 -14.88
C HIS A 122 15.70 5.66 -13.52
N ALA A 123 15.86 6.59 -12.58
CA ALA A 123 16.29 6.26 -11.22
C ALA A 123 15.28 5.36 -10.46
N GLY A 124 14.03 5.32 -10.91
CA GLY A 124 12.96 4.52 -10.32
C GLY A 124 11.68 4.56 -11.16
N PHE A 125 10.55 4.32 -10.52
CA PHE A 125 9.26 4.11 -11.19
C PHE A 125 8.20 5.12 -10.75
N ASP A 126 7.21 5.39 -11.59
CA ASP A 126 5.89 5.83 -11.09
C ASP A 126 4.98 4.63 -10.80
N CYS A 127 3.75 4.91 -10.34
CA CYS A 127 2.78 3.90 -9.95
C CYS A 127 2.52 2.86 -11.06
N SER A 128 2.17 3.34 -12.26
CA SER A 128 1.83 2.52 -13.41
C SER A 128 3.05 1.95 -14.14
N GLY A 129 4.21 2.61 -14.03
CA GLY A 129 5.47 2.11 -14.56
C GLY A 129 5.94 0.86 -13.82
N LEU A 130 5.82 0.83 -12.50
CA LEU A 130 6.18 -0.33 -11.68
C LEU A 130 5.29 -1.54 -12.00
N THR A 131 3.96 -1.36 -12.03
CA THR A 131 3.03 -2.45 -12.35
C THR A 131 3.30 -3.00 -13.76
N LYS A 132 3.50 -2.12 -14.74
CA LYS A 132 3.83 -2.51 -16.11
C LYS A 132 5.10 -3.34 -16.19
N ALA A 133 6.19 -2.90 -15.55
CA ALA A 133 7.46 -3.63 -15.57
C ALA A 133 7.36 -4.98 -14.85
N ALA A 134 6.69 -5.02 -13.70
CA ALA A 134 6.46 -6.24 -12.94
C ALA A 134 5.73 -7.31 -13.77
N TYR A 135 4.59 -6.93 -14.37
CA TYR A 135 3.78 -7.86 -15.17
C TYR A 135 4.45 -8.24 -16.50
N ALA A 136 5.27 -7.37 -17.07
CA ALA A 136 6.06 -7.69 -18.27
C ALA A 136 7.02 -8.87 -18.03
N THR A 137 7.59 -9.01 -16.81
CA THR A 137 8.44 -10.16 -16.47
C THR A 137 7.70 -11.50 -16.47
N ALA A 138 6.38 -11.45 -16.38
CA ALA A 138 5.48 -12.59 -16.41
C ALA A 138 4.78 -12.77 -17.76
N GLY A 139 5.18 -12.02 -18.80
CA GLY A 139 4.58 -12.07 -20.14
C GLY A 139 3.25 -11.30 -20.27
N VAL A 140 2.79 -10.62 -19.22
CA VAL A 140 1.54 -9.85 -19.24
C VAL A 140 1.82 -8.41 -19.64
N THR A 141 1.24 -7.97 -20.74
CA THR A 141 1.44 -6.60 -21.25
C THR A 141 0.39 -5.65 -20.67
N LEU A 142 0.83 -4.79 -19.75
CA LEU A 142 0.01 -3.67 -19.28
C LEU A 142 0.29 -2.40 -20.08
N LEU A 143 -0.75 -1.58 -20.27
CA LEU A 143 -0.62 -0.24 -20.84
C LEU A 143 0.05 0.73 -19.86
N ARG A 144 0.49 1.88 -20.38
CA ARG A 144 1.43 2.76 -19.67
C ARG A 144 0.79 3.49 -18.49
N THR A 145 -0.44 3.99 -18.64
CA THR A 145 -1.06 4.82 -17.59
C THR A 145 -1.94 3.98 -16.68
N ALA A 146 -2.08 4.39 -15.41
CA ALA A 146 -2.97 3.72 -14.46
C ALA A 146 -4.43 3.68 -14.97
N GLN A 147 -4.87 4.75 -15.66
CA GLN A 147 -6.19 4.80 -16.29
C GLN A 147 -6.32 3.75 -17.40
N GLN A 148 -5.33 3.64 -18.29
CA GLN A 148 -5.35 2.61 -19.34
C GLN A 148 -5.33 1.18 -18.78
N GLN A 149 -4.59 0.94 -17.69
CA GLN A 149 -4.61 -0.34 -16.98
C GLN A 149 -6.03 -0.61 -16.44
N PHE A 150 -6.62 0.37 -15.76
CA PHE A 150 -8.00 0.29 -15.27
C PHE A 150 -9.06 0.08 -16.36
N ASP A 151 -8.88 0.64 -17.56
CA ASP A 151 -9.87 0.53 -18.63
C ASP A 151 -9.79 -0.82 -19.38
N THR A 152 -8.69 -1.56 -19.28
CA THR A 152 -8.40 -2.73 -20.13
C THR A 152 -8.36 -4.08 -19.40
N GLY A 153 -8.29 -4.08 -18.07
CA GLY A 153 -8.28 -5.30 -17.27
C GLY A 153 -9.67 -5.75 -16.80
N PRO A 154 -9.88 -7.07 -16.60
CA PRO A 154 -11.13 -7.60 -16.10
C PRO A 154 -11.35 -7.14 -14.65
N GLN A 155 -12.50 -6.53 -14.39
CA GLN A 155 -12.86 -6.05 -13.05
C GLN A 155 -13.23 -7.23 -12.14
N VAL A 156 -12.75 -7.20 -10.90
CA VAL A 156 -13.18 -8.11 -9.84
C VAL A 156 -14.55 -7.64 -9.37
N ALA A 157 -15.56 -8.49 -9.56
CA ALA A 157 -16.93 -8.21 -9.15
C ALA A 157 -17.03 -7.99 -7.64
N GLU A 158 -18.01 -7.18 -7.23
CA GLU A 158 -18.31 -6.97 -5.82
C GLU A 158 -18.61 -8.31 -5.12
N GLY A 159 -18.11 -8.47 -3.90
CA GLY A 159 -18.24 -9.71 -3.13
C GLY A 159 -17.27 -10.84 -3.50
N GLN A 160 -16.47 -10.70 -4.56
CA GLN A 160 -15.36 -11.63 -4.83
C GLN A 160 -14.17 -11.30 -3.92
N PRO A 161 -13.47 -12.32 -3.37
CA PRO A 161 -12.26 -12.08 -2.60
C PRO A 161 -11.16 -11.50 -3.48
N LEU A 162 -10.39 -10.58 -2.91
CA LEU A 162 -9.15 -10.11 -3.52
C LEU A 162 -8.14 -11.25 -3.53
N LEU A 163 -7.34 -11.34 -4.59
CA LEU A 163 -6.26 -12.32 -4.69
C LEU A 163 -4.91 -11.60 -4.84
N PRO A 164 -3.80 -12.20 -4.37
CA PRO A 164 -2.48 -11.71 -4.70
C PRO A 164 -2.32 -11.55 -6.22
N GLY A 165 -1.82 -10.40 -6.64
CA GLY A 165 -1.71 -10.00 -8.05
C GLY A 165 -2.86 -9.11 -8.54
N ASP A 166 -4.00 -9.03 -7.85
CA ASP A 166 -5.02 -8.09 -8.27
C ASP A 166 -4.48 -6.64 -8.23
N LEU A 167 -4.71 -5.88 -9.31
CA LEU A 167 -4.36 -4.46 -9.37
C LEU A 167 -5.44 -3.65 -8.68
N VAL A 168 -5.03 -2.69 -7.86
CA VAL A 168 -5.92 -1.83 -7.11
C VAL A 168 -5.76 -0.41 -7.60
N PHE A 169 -6.89 0.19 -7.97
CA PHE A 169 -6.95 1.55 -8.48
C PHE A 169 -7.61 2.46 -7.45
N TYR A 170 -7.03 3.66 -7.31
CA TYR A 170 -7.50 4.72 -6.43
C TYR A 170 -7.79 5.96 -7.28
N GLY A 171 -8.98 6.53 -7.12
CA GLY A 171 -9.39 7.73 -7.84
C GLY A 171 -10.60 8.38 -7.19
N ARG A 172 -10.94 9.58 -7.65
CA ARG A 172 -12.23 10.20 -7.33
C ARG A 172 -13.19 9.85 -8.46
N SER A 173 -14.30 9.19 -8.16
CA SER A 173 -15.35 9.02 -9.16
C SER A 173 -16.00 10.36 -9.45
N ALA A 174 -16.14 10.70 -10.73
CA ALA A 174 -17.02 11.77 -11.17
C ALA A 174 -18.47 11.25 -11.13
N ILE A 175 -19.05 11.13 -9.94
CA ILE A 175 -20.49 10.86 -9.78
C ILE A 175 -21.09 12.08 -9.09
N SER A 176 -22.16 12.59 -9.71
CA SER A 176 -22.83 13.86 -9.44
C SER A 176 -23.04 14.16 -7.94
N ALA A 177 -22.85 15.43 -7.58
CA ALA A 177 -23.04 15.97 -6.25
C ALA A 177 -24.52 15.87 -5.81
N THR A 178 -24.91 14.78 -5.15
CA THR A 178 -26.18 14.78 -4.38
C THR A 178 -26.17 13.93 -3.10
N THR A 179 -25.15 13.12 -2.84
CA THR A 179 -25.02 12.48 -1.52
C THR A 179 -23.55 12.35 -1.15
N ALA A 180 -23.10 13.19 -0.22
CA ALA A 180 -21.74 13.21 0.28
C ALA A 180 -21.49 11.99 1.19
N THR A 181 -21.32 10.83 0.57
CA THR A 181 -20.57 9.72 1.15
C THR A 181 -19.40 9.50 0.19
N THR A 182 -18.30 10.22 0.40
CA THR A 182 -17.04 10.02 -0.36
C THR A 182 -16.43 8.67 0.03
N THR A 183 -17.06 7.59 -0.38
CA THR A 183 -16.42 6.27 -0.39
C THR A 183 -15.36 6.32 -1.50
N PRO A 184 -14.08 6.10 -1.20
CA PRO A 184 -13.08 5.89 -2.23
C PRO A 184 -13.57 4.74 -3.12
N VAL A 185 -13.86 5.02 -4.39
CA VAL A 185 -14.29 3.97 -5.30
C VAL A 185 -13.06 3.15 -5.63
N ARG A 186 -13.00 1.97 -5.01
CA ARG A 186 -11.93 1.01 -5.18
C ARG A 186 -12.31 0.07 -6.31
N HIS A 187 -11.65 0.25 -7.44
CA HIS A 187 -11.73 -0.75 -8.49
C HIS A 187 -10.55 -1.70 -8.39
N VAL A 188 -10.84 -2.97 -8.62
CA VAL A 188 -9.88 -4.07 -8.51
C VAL A 188 -9.92 -4.82 -9.82
N GLN A 189 -8.76 -5.17 -10.36
CA GLN A 189 -8.67 -5.98 -11.58
C GLN A 189 -7.86 -7.24 -11.36
N ARG A 190 -8.30 -8.33 -12.00
CA ARG A 190 -7.64 -9.64 -11.91
C ARG A 190 -6.71 -9.88 -13.09
N THR A 191 -5.42 -9.78 -12.86
CA THR A 191 -4.40 -9.92 -13.92
C THR A 191 -4.20 -11.37 -14.37
N SER A 192 -4.53 -12.35 -13.52
CA SER A 192 -4.43 -13.78 -13.85
C SER A 192 -5.46 -14.28 -14.88
N GLN A 193 -6.43 -13.43 -15.26
CA GLN A 193 -7.46 -13.75 -16.26
C GLN A 193 -7.23 -13.05 -17.62
N GLN A 194 -6.08 -12.41 -17.83
CA GLN A 194 -5.71 -11.79 -19.12
C GLN A 194 -5.00 -12.75 -20.09
N LEU A 195 -5.21 -14.07 -19.94
CA LEU A 195 -4.67 -15.12 -20.80
C LEU A 195 -5.78 -15.86 -21.55
#